data_AF-A0A9P4T7F9-F1
#
_entry.id   AF-A0A9P4T7F9-F1
#
_cell.length_a   1.000
_cell.length_b   1.000
_cell.length_c   1.000
_cell.angle_alpha   90.00
_cell.angle_beta   90.00
_cell.angle_gamma   90.00
#
_symmetry.space_group_name_H-M   'P 1'
#
loop_
_entity.id
_entity.type
_entity.pdbx_description
1 polymer ?
#
loop_
_entity_poly.entity_id
_entity_poly.type
_entity_poly.pdbx_seq_one_letter_code
_entity_poly.pdbx_strand_id
1 'polypeptide(L)'
;MPTRGLKPLIPRHLTLTNLLTNWHFQRTMSAAPPPTRPIKLLFLHGFTQSGPLFAAKCGALRKTLQKAFPAGITLSFPTAPLRLAPTDVAFLHNNNSSSDAAGEEEEEVDAWAWWRRKGDGEPYTYSGLEEGLARIAQVLRDEGPFDGVVGFSQGGAAAGMVASLLEPGRKAAFEEAQKDGGMEFPEGWEGVHPQMKFAVSYSGFAAQGRNPYKAFYEPKIQTPVLHFLGSLDTVVEESRSLALVQACERSDGRVVYHPGGHFLPATQKASVNALIGFIKEVLHEAEGEKKEEESVEDMDVPF
;
A
#
# COMPACT_ATOMS: atom_id res chain seq x y z
N MET A 1 23.42 -52.98 -16.90
CA MET A 1 22.51 -51.80 -16.93
C MET A 1 22.69 -51.03 -15.63
N PRO A 2 23.11 -49.76 -15.63
CA PRO A 2 23.17 -48.97 -14.40
C PRO A 2 21.91 -48.11 -14.27
N THR A 3 21.16 -48.29 -13.19
CA THR A 3 20.00 -47.47 -12.85
C THR A 3 20.43 -46.19 -12.11
N ARG A 4 20.10 -45.09 -12.77
CA ARG A 4 20.16 -43.66 -12.42
C ARG A 4 20.21 -43.33 -10.92
N GLY A 5 21.22 -42.54 -10.55
CA GLY A 5 21.30 -41.84 -9.27
C GLY A 5 20.23 -40.74 -9.14
N LEU A 6 19.70 -40.63 -7.92
CA LEU A 6 18.82 -39.55 -7.49
C LEU A 6 19.57 -38.21 -7.52
N LYS A 7 19.03 -37.22 -8.25
CA LYS A 7 19.47 -35.82 -8.14
C LYS A 7 18.89 -35.23 -6.83
N PRO A 8 19.66 -34.41 -6.09
CA PRO A 8 19.14 -33.74 -4.91
C PRO A 8 18.11 -32.68 -5.32
N LEU A 9 17.00 -32.62 -4.59
CA LEU A 9 15.99 -31.57 -4.69
C LEU A 9 16.61 -30.24 -4.25
N ILE A 10 16.75 -29.32 -5.19
CA ILE A 10 17.14 -27.93 -4.92
C ILE A 10 15.92 -27.21 -4.30
N PRO A 11 16.06 -26.52 -3.15
CA PRO A 11 14.98 -25.74 -2.56
C PRO A 11 14.46 -24.67 -3.55
N ARG A 12 13.14 -24.53 -3.67
CA ARG A 12 12.43 -23.65 -4.64
C ARG A 12 12.67 -22.13 -4.48
N HIS A 13 13.58 -21.68 -3.61
CA HIS A 13 13.67 -20.27 -3.23
C HIS A 13 14.63 -19.38 -4.03
N LEU A 14 15.33 -19.89 -5.05
CA LEU A 14 16.22 -19.07 -5.88
C LEU A 14 16.14 -19.53 -7.35
N THR A 15 15.08 -19.12 -8.06
CA THR A 15 15.09 -19.22 -9.52
C THR A 15 15.91 -18.07 -10.10
N LEU A 16 16.71 -18.35 -11.14
CA LEU A 16 17.48 -17.36 -11.91
C LEU A 16 16.62 -16.17 -12.37
N THR A 17 15.33 -16.40 -12.57
CA THR A 17 14.32 -15.39 -12.90
C THR A 17 14.22 -14.31 -11.82
N ASN A 18 14.16 -14.67 -10.54
CA ASN A 18 14.06 -13.70 -9.43
C ASN A 18 15.31 -12.81 -9.31
N LEU A 19 16.48 -13.36 -9.65
CA LEU A 19 17.75 -12.62 -9.66
C LEU A 19 17.85 -11.66 -10.86
N LEU A 20 17.35 -12.09 -12.04
CA LEU A 20 17.32 -11.27 -13.24
C LEU A 20 16.31 -10.11 -13.12
N THR A 21 15.15 -10.35 -12.52
CA THR A 21 14.18 -9.29 -12.19
C THR A 21 14.80 -8.29 -11.23
N ASN A 22 15.46 -8.72 -10.15
CA ASN A 22 16.18 -7.84 -9.21
C ASN A 22 17.31 -7.02 -9.87
N TRP A 23 17.99 -7.57 -10.89
CA TRP A 23 19.12 -6.91 -11.55
C TRP A 23 18.69 -5.89 -12.60
N HIS A 24 17.61 -6.14 -13.35
CA HIS A 24 16.98 -5.11 -14.20
C HIS A 24 16.29 -4.02 -13.37
N PHE A 25 15.65 -4.39 -12.25
CA PHE A 25 14.97 -3.49 -11.33
C PHE A 25 15.88 -2.39 -10.75
N GLN A 26 17.14 -2.70 -10.43
CA GLN A 26 18.10 -1.70 -9.93
C GLN A 26 18.61 -0.73 -11.00
N ARG A 27 18.55 -1.10 -12.29
CA ARG A 27 19.22 -0.35 -13.36
C ARG A 27 18.30 0.62 -14.10
N THR A 28 16.99 0.36 -14.17
CA THR A 28 16.03 1.23 -14.88
C THR A 28 15.40 2.30 -13.98
N MET A 29 15.00 1.98 -12.74
CA MET A 29 14.34 2.96 -11.85
C MET A 29 15.29 4.02 -11.26
N SER A 30 16.60 3.75 -11.20
CA SER A 30 17.57 4.65 -10.55
C SER A 30 18.00 5.84 -11.41
N ALA A 31 17.50 5.96 -12.65
CA ALA A 31 17.95 6.96 -13.62
C ALA A 31 17.08 8.23 -13.69
N ALA A 32 15.81 8.17 -13.26
CA ALA A 32 14.93 9.32 -13.32
C ALA A 32 15.40 10.44 -12.36
N PRO A 33 15.41 11.71 -12.79
CA PRO A 33 15.74 12.82 -11.89
C PRO A 33 14.67 12.97 -10.79
N PRO A 34 15.03 13.51 -9.60
CA PRO A 34 14.00 13.90 -8.64
C PRO A 34 13.11 15.01 -9.21
N PRO A 35 11.83 15.08 -8.80
CA PRO A 35 10.95 16.20 -9.14
C PRO A 35 11.55 17.53 -8.69
N THR A 36 11.30 18.58 -9.47
CA THR A 36 11.80 19.94 -9.22
C THR A 36 10.93 20.76 -8.26
N ARG A 37 9.78 20.21 -7.87
CA ARG A 37 8.84 20.79 -6.89
C ARG A 37 8.76 19.94 -5.62
N PRO A 38 8.29 20.52 -4.50
CA PRO A 38 7.96 19.74 -3.31
C PRO A 38 6.91 18.66 -3.61
N ILE A 39 7.03 17.52 -2.95
CA ILE A 39 6.04 16.43 -3.02
C ILE A 39 5.38 16.16 -1.67
N LYS A 40 4.14 15.68 -1.68
CA LYS A 40 3.39 15.37 -0.45
C LYS A 40 2.87 13.94 -0.46
N LEU A 41 3.17 13.17 0.58
CA LEU A 41 2.80 11.76 0.70
C LEU A 41 1.90 11.51 1.91
N LEU A 42 0.87 10.70 1.72
CA LEU A 42 -0.01 10.20 2.77
C LEU A 42 0.49 8.85 3.28
N PHE A 43 0.70 8.69 4.59
CA PHE A 43 1.17 7.45 5.22
C PHE A 43 0.09 6.83 6.10
N LEU A 44 -0.37 5.62 5.73
CA LEU A 44 -1.42 4.88 6.43
C LEU A 44 -0.81 3.74 7.26
N HIS A 45 -1.03 3.76 8.58
CA HIS A 45 -0.47 2.78 9.52
C HIS A 45 -1.19 1.43 9.48
N GLY A 46 -0.58 0.40 10.09
CA GLY A 46 -1.16 -0.93 10.22
C GLY A 46 -2.12 -1.06 11.41
N PHE A 47 -2.77 -2.22 11.53
CA PHE A 47 -3.58 -2.58 12.71
C PHE A 47 -2.75 -2.48 14.00
N THR A 48 -3.37 -2.07 15.11
CA THR A 48 -2.72 -1.78 16.42
C THR A 48 -1.65 -0.69 16.44
N GLN A 49 -1.69 0.23 15.46
CA GLN A 49 -0.78 1.38 15.42
C GLN A 49 -1.57 2.68 15.46
N SER A 50 -0.84 3.79 15.56
CA SER A 50 -1.37 5.15 15.43
C SER A 50 -0.50 5.94 14.44
N GLY A 51 -0.99 7.10 14.00
CA GLY A 51 -0.22 8.04 13.18
C GLY A 51 1.14 8.40 13.80
N PRO A 52 1.19 8.89 15.05
CA PRO A 52 2.43 9.19 15.75
C PRO A 52 3.40 8.00 15.87
N LEU A 53 2.90 6.80 16.22
CA LEU A 53 3.74 5.60 16.30
C LEU A 53 4.33 5.21 14.94
N PHE A 54 3.52 5.26 13.88
CA PHE A 54 3.99 4.95 12.53
C PHE A 54 4.98 6.01 12.01
N ALA A 55 4.74 7.29 12.33
CA ALA A 55 5.64 8.39 12.05
C ALA A 55 7.01 8.21 12.73
N ALA A 56 7.05 7.69 13.96
CA ALA A 56 8.28 7.36 14.67
C ALA A 56 9.01 6.17 14.00
N LYS A 57 8.29 5.08 13.67
CA LYS A 57 8.85 3.91 12.97
C LYS A 57 9.45 4.27 11.60
N CYS A 58 8.86 5.23 10.89
CA CYS A 58 9.34 5.71 9.61
C CYS A 58 10.47 6.75 9.71
N GLY A 59 11.00 7.06 10.90
CA GLY A 59 11.97 8.15 11.10
C GLY A 59 13.24 8.04 10.24
N ALA A 60 13.81 6.85 10.10
CA ALA A 60 14.99 6.63 9.24
C ALA A 60 14.66 6.78 7.75
N LEU A 61 13.50 6.27 7.33
CA LEU A 61 12.99 6.41 5.97
C LEU A 61 12.76 7.89 5.63
N ARG A 62 12.10 8.64 6.52
CA ARG A 62 11.85 10.09 6.35
C ARG A 62 13.15 10.86 6.07
N LYS A 63 14.20 10.63 6.86
CA LYS A 63 15.51 11.28 6.66
C LYS A 63 16.12 10.94 5.30
N THR A 64 15.92 9.70 4.83
CA THR A 64 16.44 9.25 3.54
C THR A 64 15.66 9.85 2.37
N LEU A 65 14.33 9.91 2.48
CA LEU A 65 13.47 10.57 1.50
C LEU A 65 13.78 12.07 1.40
N GLN A 66 13.93 12.77 2.52
CA GLN A 66 14.31 14.19 2.54
C GLN A 66 15.61 14.47 1.76
N LYS A 67 16.59 13.56 1.82
CA LYS A 67 17.82 13.66 1.03
C LYS A 67 17.61 13.36 -0.45
N ALA A 68 16.71 12.43 -0.77
CA ALA A 68 16.45 12.00 -2.14
C ALA A 68 15.58 12.98 -2.95
N PHE A 69 14.78 13.81 -2.25
CA PHE A 69 13.85 14.79 -2.81
C PHE A 69 14.21 16.21 -2.33
N PRO A 70 15.27 16.83 -2.89
CA PRO A 70 15.82 18.09 -2.39
C PRO A 70 14.88 19.30 -2.57
N ALA A 71 13.92 19.24 -3.49
CA ALA A 71 12.88 20.26 -3.65
C ALA A 71 11.86 20.27 -2.49
N GLY A 72 11.89 19.27 -1.62
CA GLY A 72 11.06 19.17 -0.43
C GLY A 72 10.14 17.94 -0.46
N ILE A 73 9.91 17.36 0.71
CA ILE A 73 8.93 16.28 0.89
C ILE A 73 8.19 16.44 2.21
N THR A 74 6.85 16.42 2.14
CA THR A 74 5.96 16.44 3.31
C THR A 74 5.30 15.09 3.47
N LEU A 75 5.28 14.57 4.71
CA LEU A 75 4.69 13.26 5.03
C LEU A 75 3.56 13.46 6.05
N SER A 76 2.35 13.06 5.70
CA SER A 76 1.19 13.07 6.61
C SER A 76 0.97 11.68 7.21
N PHE A 77 0.74 11.60 8.52
CA PHE A 77 0.53 10.34 9.25
C PHE A 77 -0.75 10.42 10.09
N PRO A 78 -1.95 10.34 9.48
CA PRO A 78 -3.19 10.34 10.24
C PRO A 78 -3.34 9.06 11.07
N THR A 79 -4.05 9.18 12.18
CA THR A 79 -4.53 8.04 12.97
C THR A 79 -5.90 7.58 12.45
N ALA A 80 -6.06 6.27 12.32
CA ALA A 80 -7.31 5.62 11.96
C ALA A 80 -8.41 5.87 13.02
N PRO A 81 -9.70 5.80 12.68
CA PRO A 81 -10.76 6.27 13.58
C PRO A 81 -11.17 5.24 14.65
N LEU A 82 -10.89 3.95 14.44
CA LEU A 82 -11.36 2.91 15.35
C LEU A 82 -10.32 2.64 16.42
N ARG A 83 -10.59 3.11 17.64
CA ARG A 83 -9.79 2.72 18.80
C ARG A 83 -10.07 1.25 19.15
N LEU A 84 -9.00 0.50 19.45
CA LEU A 84 -9.06 -0.90 19.81
C LEU A 84 -9.04 -1.08 21.32
N ALA A 85 -9.90 -1.96 21.84
CA ALA A 85 -9.86 -2.41 23.22
C ALA A 85 -8.83 -3.55 23.38
N PRO A 86 -8.34 -3.83 24.61
CA PRO A 86 -7.48 -4.99 24.86
C PRO A 86 -8.04 -6.32 24.33
N THR A 87 -9.36 -6.49 24.34
CA THR A 87 -10.05 -7.67 23.77
C THR A 87 -9.89 -7.78 22.26
N ASP A 88 -9.77 -6.65 21.55
CA ASP A 88 -9.58 -6.64 20.09
C ASP A 88 -8.17 -7.11 19.68
N VAL A 89 -7.21 -7.10 20.60
CA VAL A 89 -5.79 -7.45 20.34
C VAL A 89 -5.37 -8.77 20.99
N ALA A 90 -6.30 -9.48 21.64
CA ALA A 90 -6.02 -10.73 22.35
C ALA A 90 -5.38 -11.81 21.45
N PHE A 91 -5.79 -11.88 20.18
CA PHE A 91 -5.24 -12.84 19.22
C PHE A 91 -3.76 -12.59 18.86
N LEU A 92 -3.27 -11.36 19.03
CA LEU A 92 -1.87 -11.01 18.77
C LEU A 92 -0.94 -11.41 19.93
N HIS A 93 -1.46 -11.42 21.16
CA HIS A 93 -0.69 -11.73 22.37
C HIS A 93 -0.37 -13.22 22.50
N ASN A 94 -1.05 -14.10 21.77
CA ASN A 94 -0.85 -15.54 21.85
C ASN A 94 0.47 -16.03 21.18
N ASN A 95 1.24 -15.15 20.55
CA ASN A 95 2.51 -15.45 19.89
C ASN A 95 3.76 -14.96 20.65
N ASN A 96 3.62 -14.38 21.85
CA ASN A 96 4.76 -13.98 22.68
C ASN A 96 4.40 -14.11 24.16
N SER A 97 4.52 -15.32 24.71
CA SER A 97 4.38 -15.55 26.14
C SER A 97 5.65 -15.12 26.89
N SER A 98 5.60 -13.97 27.56
CA SER A 98 6.13 -13.77 28.92
C SER A 98 5.81 -12.37 29.46
N SER A 99 4.93 -12.28 30.45
CA SER A 99 5.25 -11.83 31.82
C SER A 99 3.98 -11.45 32.59
N ASP A 100 4.00 -11.89 33.85
CA ASP A 100 3.06 -11.55 34.91
C ASP A 100 2.99 -10.04 35.16
N ALA A 101 1.79 -9.50 35.30
CA ALA A 101 1.50 -8.39 36.21
C ALA A 101 0.00 -8.33 36.48
N ALA A 102 -0.37 -8.78 37.68
CA ALA A 102 -1.68 -8.55 38.24
C ALA A 102 -1.77 -7.08 38.69
N GLY A 103 -2.71 -6.35 38.08
CA GLY A 103 -3.35 -5.16 38.65
C GLY A 103 -2.61 -3.85 38.45
N GLU A 104 -2.83 -3.19 37.32
CA GLU A 104 -2.64 -1.74 37.15
C GLU A 104 -3.77 -1.23 36.24
N GLU A 105 -4.19 0.02 36.45
CA GLU A 105 -5.31 0.73 35.81
C GLU A 105 -5.38 0.46 34.29
N GLU A 106 -6.58 0.45 33.69
CA GLU A 106 -6.78 0.24 32.24
C GLU A 106 -5.98 1.28 31.44
N GLU A 107 -4.70 1.03 31.21
CA GLU A 107 -3.84 1.86 30.37
C GLU A 107 -4.46 1.83 28.98
N GLU A 108 -4.95 2.99 28.59
CA GLU A 108 -5.64 3.27 27.36
C GLU A 108 -4.68 3.03 26.17
N VAL A 109 -4.57 1.78 25.70
CA VAL A 109 -3.61 1.37 24.66
C VAL A 109 -3.76 2.24 23.41
N ASP A 110 -2.66 2.83 22.92
CA ASP A 110 -2.60 3.61 21.66
C ASP A 110 -2.65 2.68 20.44
N ALA A 111 -3.74 1.93 20.31
CA ALA A 111 -3.97 0.93 19.28
C ALA A 111 -5.21 1.29 18.46
N TRP A 112 -5.01 1.49 17.16
CA TRP A 112 -6.07 1.89 16.24
C TRP A 112 -6.13 0.99 15.01
N ALA A 113 -7.29 1.03 14.35
CA ALA A 113 -7.55 0.29 13.12
C ALA A 113 -8.38 1.12 12.13
N TRP A 114 -8.14 0.87 10.85
CA TRP A 114 -8.98 1.39 9.76
C TRP A 114 -10.29 0.62 9.66
N TRP A 115 -10.27 -0.68 9.96
CA TRP A 115 -11.44 -1.56 10.06
C TRP A 115 -11.13 -2.78 10.93
N ARG A 116 -12.16 -3.52 11.34
CA ARG A 116 -12.03 -4.84 11.98
C ARG A 116 -12.53 -5.93 11.03
N ARG A 117 -11.77 -7.02 10.85
CA ARG A 117 -12.27 -8.19 10.10
C ARG A 117 -13.29 -8.94 10.97
N LYS A 118 -14.49 -9.18 10.44
CA LYS A 118 -15.53 -10.04 11.03
C LYS A 118 -15.63 -11.33 10.22
N GLY A 119 -15.45 -12.45 10.90
CA GLY A 119 -15.44 -13.80 10.31
C GLY A 119 -14.03 -14.34 10.14
N ASP A 120 -13.81 -15.57 10.59
CA ASP A 120 -12.51 -16.25 10.53
C ASP A 120 -12.25 -16.90 9.16
N GLY A 121 -13.33 -17.25 8.44
CA GLY A 121 -13.31 -17.83 7.09
C GLY A 121 -14.09 -16.99 6.08
N GLU A 122 -14.47 -17.59 4.96
CA GLU A 122 -15.35 -16.96 3.97
C GLU A 122 -16.83 -17.34 4.21
N PRO A 123 -17.78 -16.40 4.06
CA PRO A 123 -17.58 -14.97 3.79
C PRO A 123 -17.11 -14.21 5.04
N TYR A 124 -16.39 -13.10 4.84
CA TYR A 124 -16.03 -12.16 5.90
C TYR A 124 -16.31 -10.72 5.46
N THR A 125 -16.41 -9.83 6.44
CA THR A 125 -16.59 -8.39 6.22
C THR A 125 -15.57 -7.57 7.02
N TYR A 126 -15.40 -6.31 6.64
CA TYR A 126 -14.60 -5.30 7.29
C TYR A 126 -15.54 -4.33 8.00
N SER A 127 -15.82 -4.62 9.27
CA SER A 127 -16.61 -3.74 10.12
C SER A 127 -15.85 -2.45 10.38
N GLY A 128 -16.47 -1.30 10.10
CA GLY A 128 -15.85 -0.02 10.32
C GLY A 128 -15.07 0.53 9.11
N LEU A 129 -15.14 -0.16 7.95
CA LEU A 129 -14.41 0.24 6.75
C LEU A 129 -14.86 1.61 6.25
N GLU A 130 -16.15 1.87 6.25
CA GLU A 130 -16.77 3.11 5.83
C GLU A 130 -16.27 4.29 6.68
N GLU A 131 -16.17 4.13 8.01
CA GLU A 131 -15.59 5.12 8.92
C GLU A 131 -14.10 5.33 8.64
N GLY A 132 -13.36 4.25 8.41
CA GLY A 132 -11.94 4.30 8.02
C GLY A 132 -11.72 5.09 6.73
N LEU A 133 -12.52 4.80 5.70
CA LEU A 133 -12.48 5.49 4.41
C LEU A 133 -12.94 6.94 4.53
N ALA A 134 -13.97 7.24 5.34
CA ALA A 134 -14.41 8.60 5.60
C ALA A 134 -13.31 9.43 6.28
N ARG A 135 -12.57 8.83 7.22
CA ARG A 135 -11.41 9.48 7.86
C ARG A 135 -10.30 9.77 6.85
N ILE A 136 -10.01 8.85 5.94
CA ILE A 136 -9.03 9.07 4.86
C ILE A 136 -9.50 10.19 3.93
N ALA A 137 -10.77 10.16 3.50
CA ALA A 137 -11.35 11.20 2.65
C ALA A 137 -11.27 12.58 3.30
N GLN A 138 -11.50 12.68 4.61
CA GLN A 138 -11.30 13.91 5.37
C GLN A 138 -9.85 14.41 5.27
N VAL A 139 -8.86 13.53 5.49
CA VAL A 139 -7.44 13.91 5.39
C VAL A 139 -7.09 14.35 3.96
N LEU A 140 -7.62 13.69 2.94
CA LEU A 140 -7.44 14.08 1.54
C LEU A 140 -7.95 15.50 1.25
N ARG A 141 -9.11 15.89 1.82
CA ARG A 141 -9.65 17.26 1.70
C ARG A 141 -8.84 18.28 2.48
N ASP A 142 -8.53 17.97 3.74
CA ASP A 142 -7.96 18.94 4.68
C ASP A 142 -6.47 19.19 4.38
N GLU A 143 -5.78 18.18 3.85
CA GLU A 143 -4.33 18.22 3.65
C GLU A 143 -3.90 18.04 2.19
N GLY A 144 -4.81 17.77 1.26
CA GLY A 144 -4.47 17.61 -0.15
C GLY A 144 -3.91 18.87 -0.83
N PRO A 145 -3.39 18.74 -2.07
CA PRO A 145 -3.24 17.49 -2.79
C PRO A 145 -1.98 16.70 -2.37
N PHE A 146 -2.10 15.39 -2.39
CA PHE A 146 -1.06 14.39 -2.24
C PHE A 146 -0.61 13.86 -3.61
N ASP A 147 0.69 13.60 -3.76
CA ASP A 147 1.24 12.95 -4.95
C ASP A 147 1.06 11.44 -4.91
N GLY A 148 1.10 10.84 -3.72
CA GLY A 148 0.95 9.40 -3.56
C GLY A 148 0.64 8.99 -2.13
N VAL A 149 0.22 7.73 -2.00
CA VAL A 149 -0.15 7.10 -0.72
C VAL A 149 0.77 5.92 -0.42
N VAL A 150 1.24 5.82 0.82
CA VAL A 150 2.12 4.76 1.32
C VAL A 150 1.44 4.10 2.50
N GLY A 151 1.37 2.77 2.51
CA GLY A 151 0.66 2.04 3.55
C GLY A 151 1.42 0.83 4.07
N PHE A 152 1.24 0.51 5.34
CA PHE A 152 1.73 -0.72 5.97
C PHE A 152 0.59 -1.62 6.45
N SER A 153 0.65 -2.93 6.16
CA SER A 153 -0.33 -3.93 6.60
C SER A 153 -1.76 -3.54 6.21
N GLN A 154 -2.66 -3.32 7.16
CA GLN A 154 -3.99 -2.75 6.91
C GLN A 154 -3.93 -1.42 6.14
N GLY A 155 -2.99 -0.54 6.47
CA GLY A 155 -2.74 0.68 5.72
C GLY A 155 -2.23 0.42 4.29
N GLY A 156 -1.51 -0.68 4.06
CA GLY A 156 -1.07 -1.11 2.72
C GLY A 156 -2.20 -1.62 1.85
N ALA A 157 -3.18 -2.32 2.45
CA ALA A 157 -4.45 -2.64 1.80
C ALA A 157 -5.23 -1.34 1.49
N ALA A 158 -5.32 -0.43 2.47
CA ALA A 158 -5.98 0.85 2.31
C ALA A 158 -5.34 1.71 1.20
N ALA A 159 -4.01 1.73 1.08
CA ALA A 159 -3.32 2.45 0.02
C ALA A 159 -3.76 2.00 -1.39
N GLY A 160 -3.96 0.70 -1.60
CA GLY A 160 -4.54 0.17 -2.84
C GLY A 160 -6.00 0.61 -3.04
N MET A 161 -6.82 0.58 -1.99
CA MET A 161 -8.20 1.08 -2.03
C MET A 161 -8.26 2.58 -2.34
N VAL A 162 -7.40 3.41 -1.75
CA VAL A 162 -7.30 4.85 -2.01
C VAL A 162 -6.96 5.11 -3.48
N ALA A 163 -5.95 4.41 -4.00
CA ALA A 163 -5.55 4.52 -5.41
C ALA A 163 -6.73 4.20 -6.34
N SER A 164 -7.42 3.09 -6.06
CA SER A 164 -8.59 2.64 -6.80
C SER A 164 -9.75 3.65 -6.76
N LEU A 165 -10.12 4.14 -5.57
CA LEU A 165 -11.25 5.06 -5.37
C LEU A 165 -11.08 6.41 -6.07
N LEU A 166 -9.84 6.85 -6.28
CA LEU A 166 -9.52 8.12 -6.93
C LEU A 166 -9.37 8.01 -8.46
N GLU A 167 -9.54 6.81 -9.02
CA GLU A 167 -9.50 6.61 -10.47
C GLU A 167 -10.79 7.07 -11.16
N PRO A 168 -10.68 7.72 -12.33
CA PRO A 168 -11.84 8.00 -13.18
C PRO A 168 -12.64 6.73 -13.47
N GLY A 169 -13.97 6.82 -13.36
CA GLY A 169 -14.87 5.70 -13.63
C GLY A 169 -14.98 4.66 -12.51
N ARG A 170 -14.23 4.79 -11.40
CA ARG A 170 -14.34 3.82 -10.29
C ARG A 170 -15.74 3.75 -9.70
N LYS A 171 -16.43 4.88 -9.56
CA LYS A 171 -17.82 4.94 -9.05
C LYS A 171 -18.77 4.04 -9.84
N ALA A 172 -18.69 4.03 -11.16
CA ALA A 172 -19.51 3.17 -12.01
C ALA A 172 -19.23 1.67 -11.76
N ALA A 173 -17.98 1.30 -11.44
CA ALA A 173 -17.66 -0.09 -11.08
C ALA A 173 -18.29 -0.52 -9.74
N PHE A 174 -18.39 0.39 -8.77
CA PHE A 174 -19.13 0.14 -7.53
C PHE A 174 -20.64 0.01 -7.78
N GLU A 175 -21.22 0.89 -8.60
CA GLU A 175 -22.64 0.81 -8.99
C GLU A 175 -22.98 -0.49 -9.71
N GLU A 176 -22.08 -0.98 -10.58
CA GLU A 176 -22.24 -2.29 -11.23
C GLU A 176 -22.16 -3.43 -10.22
N ALA A 177 -21.15 -3.41 -9.34
CA ALA A 177 -20.95 -4.47 -8.35
C ALA A 177 -22.10 -4.60 -7.34
N GLN A 178 -22.82 -3.51 -7.04
CA GLN A 178 -24.00 -3.54 -6.17
C GLN A 178 -25.09 -4.51 -6.66
N LYS A 179 -25.22 -4.72 -7.98
CA LYS A 179 -26.19 -5.66 -8.54
C LYS A 179 -25.97 -7.10 -8.06
N ASP A 180 -24.73 -7.43 -7.70
CA ASP A 180 -24.30 -8.73 -7.20
C ASP A 180 -23.91 -8.71 -5.70
N GLY A 181 -24.43 -7.74 -4.94
CA GLY A 181 -24.19 -7.64 -3.49
C GLY A 181 -22.87 -6.97 -3.09
N GLY A 182 -22.25 -6.22 -4.01
CA GLY A 182 -21.14 -5.32 -3.71
C GLY A 182 -21.54 -4.15 -2.82
N MET A 183 -20.56 -3.53 -2.16
CA MET A 183 -20.82 -2.35 -1.33
C MET A 183 -21.06 -1.10 -2.18
N GLU A 184 -21.64 -0.08 -1.56
CA GLU A 184 -21.83 1.22 -2.18
C GLU A 184 -20.50 1.96 -2.39
N PHE A 185 -20.46 2.88 -3.37
CA PHE A 185 -19.31 3.76 -3.52
C PHE A 185 -19.18 4.63 -2.25
N PRO A 186 -18.03 4.64 -1.57
CA PRO A 186 -17.89 5.32 -0.29
C PRO A 186 -18.26 6.80 -0.33
N GLU A 187 -19.08 7.23 0.63
CA GLU A 187 -19.55 8.62 0.72
C GLU A 187 -18.37 9.61 0.86
N GLY A 188 -18.46 10.75 0.15
CA GLY A 188 -17.48 11.82 0.24
C GLY A 188 -16.16 11.56 -0.50
N TRP A 189 -16.09 10.54 -1.36
CA TRP A 189 -14.92 10.25 -2.20
C TRP A 189 -14.99 10.84 -3.61
N GLU A 190 -16.18 11.17 -4.10
CA GLU A 190 -16.33 11.76 -5.43
C GLU A 190 -15.72 13.17 -5.46
N GLY A 191 -14.72 13.39 -6.31
CA GLY A 191 -14.03 14.67 -6.45
C GLY A 191 -13.22 15.10 -5.21
N VAL A 192 -13.02 14.21 -4.24
CA VAL A 192 -12.34 14.55 -2.97
C VAL A 192 -10.86 14.92 -3.18
N HIS A 193 -10.26 14.34 -4.21
CA HIS A 193 -8.85 14.46 -4.53
C HIS A 193 -8.63 14.03 -6.00
N PRO A 194 -7.65 14.59 -6.73
CA PRO A 194 -7.25 14.06 -8.03
C PRO A 194 -6.79 12.59 -7.95
N GLN A 195 -6.65 11.91 -9.08
CA GLN A 195 -6.04 10.57 -9.09
C GLN A 195 -4.64 10.61 -8.45
N MET A 196 -4.33 9.61 -7.63
CA MET A 196 -2.98 9.45 -7.08
C MET A 196 -2.00 9.16 -8.22
N LYS A 197 -0.80 9.76 -8.17
CA LYS A 197 0.24 9.44 -9.15
C LYS A 197 0.84 8.07 -8.91
N PHE A 198 0.81 7.60 -7.65
CA PHE A 198 1.23 6.27 -7.27
C PHE A 198 0.70 5.85 -5.90
N ALA A 199 0.77 4.55 -5.63
CA ALA A 199 0.63 3.98 -4.29
C ALA A 199 1.81 3.05 -3.94
N VAL A 200 2.02 2.83 -2.64
CA VAL A 200 3.02 1.89 -2.12
C VAL A 200 2.39 1.05 -1.03
N SER A 201 2.53 -0.26 -1.14
CA SER A 201 1.95 -1.24 -0.24
C SER A 201 3.05 -2.08 0.42
N TYR A 202 3.29 -1.87 1.72
CA TYR A 202 4.15 -2.71 2.56
C TYR A 202 3.32 -3.76 3.29
N SER A 203 3.51 -5.04 2.98
CA SER A 203 2.72 -6.16 3.55
C SER A 203 1.20 -5.93 3.48
N GLY A 204 0.72 -5.20 2.47
CA GLY A 204 -0.71 -4.99 2.24
C GLY A 204 -1.33 -6.14 1.47
N PHE A 205 -2.66 -6.20 1.47
CA PHE A 205 -3.43 -7.32 0.94
C PHE A 205 -4.70 -6.84 0.24
N ALA A 206 -5.26 -7.69 -0.61
CA ALA A 206 -6.60 -7.50 -1.16
C ALA A 206 -7.62 -8.36 -0.41
N ALA A 207 -8.87 -7.90 -0.36
CA ALA A 207 -9.97 -8.79 0.01
C ALA A 207 -10.19 -9.82 -1.11
N GLN A 208 -10.37 -11.08 -0.73
CA GLN A 208 -10.57 -12.23 -1.61
C GLN A 208 -11.83 -13.01 -1.21
N GLY A 209 -12.38 -13.74 -2.17
CA GLY A 209 -13.54 -14.60 -1.96
C GLY A 209 -14.88 -13.87 -2.01
N ARG A 210 -15.90 -14.46 -1.37
CA ARG A 210 -17.25 -13.87 -1.32
C ARG A 210 -17.31 -12.74 -0.28
N ASN A 211 -17.15 -11.52 -0.74
CA ASN A 211 -17.22 -10.30 0.06
C ASN A 211 -17.67 -9.11 -0.82
N PRO A 212 -18.12 -7.99 -0.24
CA PRO A 212 -18.66 -6.87 -1.01
C PRO A 212 -17.58 -5.94 -1.61
N TYR A 213 -16.29 -6.29 -1.54
CA TYR A 213 -15.15 -5.39 -1.82
C TYR A 213 -14.56 -5.52 -3.22
N LYS A 214 -15.21 -6.27 -4.11
CA LYS A 214 -14.72 -6.55 -5.47
C LYS A 214 -14.42 -5.28 -6.27
N ALA A 215 -15.26 -4.25 -6.15
CA ALA A 215 -15.15 -3.02 -6.92
C ALA A 215 -13.88 -2.18 -6.63
N PHE A 216 -13.19 -2.42 -5.51
CA PHE A 216 -11.87 -1.84 -5.25
C PHE A 216 -10.79 -2.38 -6.19
N TYR A 217 -10.96 -3.59 -6.71
CA TYR A 217 -9.92 -4.32 -7.44
C TYR A 217 -10.30 -4.60 -8.89
N GLU A 218 -11.58 -4.46 -9.23
CA GLU A 218 -12.12 -4.66 -10.57
C GLU A 218 -12.95 -3.43 -11.01
N PRO A 219 -12.64 -2.80 -12.16
CA PRO A 219 -11.50 -3.09 -13.05
C PRO A 219 -10.15 -2.90 -12.34
N LYS A 220 -9.08 -3.48 -12.90
CA LYS A 220 -7.74 -3.42 -12.30
C LYS A 220 -7.32 -1.98 -11.98
N ILE A 221 -6.59 -1.81 -10.90
CA ILE A 221 -6.03 -0.53 -10.45
C ILE A 221 -5.00 -0.08 -11.50
N GLN A 222 -5.26 1.07 -12.11
CA GLN A 222 -4.43 1.66 -13.16
C GLN A 222 -3.26 2.48 -12.58
N THR A 223 -3.50 3.10 -11.43
CA THR A 223 -2.51 3.84 -10.65
C THR A 223 -1.32 2.94 -10.34
N PRO A 224 -0.07 3.34 -10.67
CA PRO A 224 1.11 2.54 -10.38
C PRO A 224 1.23 2.20 -8.89
N VAL A 225 1.40 0.92 -8.56
CA VAL A 225 1.57 0.45 -7.17
C VAL A 225 2.88 -0.30 -7.02
N LEU A 226 3.71 0.08 -6.05
CA LEU A 226 4.89 -0.68 -5.63
C LEU A 226 4.57 -1.53 -4.40
N HIS A 227 4.87 -2.82 -4.45
CA HIS A 227 4.58 -3.78 -3.39
C HIS A 227 5.85 -4.26 -2.70
N PHE A 228 5.86 -4.25 -1.37
CA PHE A 228 6.92 -4.84 -0.56
C PHE A 228 6.38 -6.03 0.22
N LEU A 229 6.97 -7.21 0.01
CA LEU A 229 6.56 -8.47 0.63
C LEU A 229 7.70 -9.02 1.48
N GLY A 230 7.40 -9.37 2.74
CA GLY A 230 8.33 -10.07 3.61
C GLY A 230 8.31 -11.57 3.34
N SER A 231 9.45 -12.17 3.03
CA SER A 231 9.53 -13.62 2.77
C SER A 231 9.28 -14.49 4.01
N LEU A 232 9.28 -13.88 5.20
CA LEU A 232 9.00 -14.53 6.48
C LEU A 232 7.75 -13.93 7.15
N ASP A 233 6.89 -13.25 6.38
CA ASP A 233 5.66 -12.65 6.91
C ASP A 233 4.66 -13.74 7.29
N THR A 234 4.39 -13.89 8.59
CA THR A 234 3.44 -14.85 9.14
C THR A 234 2.11 -14.22 9.54
N VAL A 235 1.98 -12.89 9.39
CA VAL A 235 0.76 -12.14 9.77
C VAL A 235 -0.14 -11.98 8.56
N VAL A 236 0.44 -11.64 7.41
CA VAL A 236 -0.27 -11.57 6.13
C VAL A 236 0.30 -12.63 5.23
N GLU A 237 -0.52 -13.64 4.92
CA GLU A 237 -0.16 -14.69 3.97
C GLU A 237 0.22 -14.09 2.62
N GLU A 238 1.28 -14.61 2.00
CA GLU A 238 1.78 -14.14 0.72
C GLU A 238 0.69 -14.11 -0.36
N SER A 239 -0.17 -15.13 -0.42
CA SER A 239 -1.26 -15.22 -1.40
C SER A 239 -2.20 -14.00 -1.38
N ARG A 240 -2.48 -13.46 -0.19
CA ARG A 240 -3.33 -12.27 0.01
C ARG A 240 -2.64 -10.99 -0.47
N SER A 241 -1.31 -10.93 -0.31
CA SER A 241 -0.50 -9.83 -0.82
C SER A 241 -0.41 -9.88 -2.35
N LEU A 242 -0.18 -11.07 -2.90
CA LEU A 242 -0.14 -11.30 -4.35
C LEU A 242 -1.50 -11.05 -5.01
N ALA A 243 -2.62 -11.26 -4.31
CA ALA A 243 -3.93 -10.88 -4.82
C ALA A 243 -4.04 -9.37 -5.08
N LEU A 244 -3.46 -8.53 -4.21
CA LEU A 244 -3.39 -7.08 -4.45
C LEU A 244 -2.46 -6.74 -5.62
N VAL A 245 -1.34 -7.44 -5.76
CA VAL A 245 -0.44 -7.29 -6.92
C VAL A 245 -1.19 -7.60 -8.23
N GLN A 246 -1.93 -8.71 -8.27
CA GLN A 246 -2.68 -9.15 -9.45
C GLN A 246 -3.84 -8.23 -9.81
N ALA A 247 -4.37 -7.50 -8.83
CA ALA A 247 -5.39 -6.47 -9.04
C ALA A 247 -4.85 -5.17 -9.66
N CYS A 248 -3.53 -5.03 -9.83
CA CYS A 248 -2.90 -3.85 -10.44
C CYS A 248 -2.54 -4.13 -11.91
N GLU A 249 -2.74 -3.16 -12.79
CA GLU A 249 -2.45 -3.31 -14.23
C GLU A 249 -0.95 -3.37 -14.50
N ARG A 250 -0.20 -2.42 -13.93
CA ARG A 250 1.26 -2.29 -14.13
C ARG A 250 2.06 -3.04 -13.05
N SER A 251 1.72 -4.31 -12.77
CA SER A 251 2.33 -5.09 -11.68
C SER A 251 3.72 -5.66 -11.99
N ASP A 252 4.07 -5.79 -13.27
CA ASP A 252 5.33 -6.38 -13.70
C ASP A 252 6.53 -5.55 -13.21
N GLY A 253 7.44 -6.19 -12.49
CA GLY A 253 8.59 -5.51 -11.93
C GLY A 253 8.25 -4.48 -10.83
N ARG A 254 7.07 -4.57 -10.20
CA ARG A 254 6.67 -3.71 -9.07
C ARG A 254 6.53 -4.48 -7.74
N VAL A 255 7.22 -5.60 -7.59
CA VAL A 255 7.23 -6.40 -6.36
C VAL A 255 8.66 -6.51 -5.82
N VAL A 256 8.85 -6.09 -4.58
CA VAL A 256 10.13 -6.14 -3.87
C VAL A 256 10.01 -7.09 -2.68
N TYR A 257 10.80 -8.16 -2.72
CA TYR A 257 10.92 -9.07 -1.59
C TYR A 257 12.02 -8.63 -0.63
N HIS A 258 11.75 -8.72 0.67
CA HIS A 258 12.76 -8.57 1.72
C HIS A 258 12.80 -9.81 2.63
N PRO A 259 13.96 -10.15 3.23
CA PRO A 259 14.13 -11.39 3.99
C PRO A 259 13.47 -11.35 5.39
N GLY A 260 12.60 -10.38 5.64
CA GLY A 260 12.03 -10.10 6.95
C GLY A 260 10.62 -10.65 7.13
N GLY A 261 10.12 -10.55 8.37
CA GLY A 261 8.70 -10.80 8.68
C GLY A 261 7.81 -9.58 8.41
N HIS A 262 6.77 -9.41 9.21
CA HIS A 262 5.75 -8.37 9.03
C HIS A 262 6.21 -6.97 9.49
N PHE A 263 7.02 -6.27 8.69
CA PHE A 263 7.46 -4.91 9.00
C PHE A 263 7.82 -4.08 7.76
N LEU A 264 7.86 -2.76 7.91
CA LEU A 264 8.36 -1.83 6.90
C LEU A 264 9.90 -1.73 7.00
N PRO A 265 10.68 -2.13 5.97
CA PRO A 265 12.14 -2.17 6.03
C PRO A 265 12.80 -0.78 5.84
N ALA A 266 12.55 0.14 6.80
CA ALA A 266 12.90 1.56 6.72
C ALA A 266 14.40 1.89 6.61
N THR A 267 15.27 0.93 6.96
CA THR A 267 16.74 1.08 6.95
C THR A 267 17.41 0.15 5.95
N GLN A 268 16.67 -0.76 5.31
CA GLN A 268 17.24 -1.69 4.34
C GLN A 268 17.49 -0.97 3.02
N LYS A 269 18.77 -0.71 2.73
CA LYS A 269 19.20 0.11 1.58
C LYS A 269 18.54 -0.30 0.26
N ALA A 270 18.43 -1.60 -0.03
CA ALA A 270 17.81 -2.09 -1.25
C ALA A 270 16.32 -1.67 -1.35
N SER A 271 15.56 -1.88 -0.27
CA SER A 271 14.13 -1.56 -0.21
C SER A 271 13.87 -0.06 -0.24
N VAL A 272 14.69 0.73 0.46
CA VAL A 272 14.58 2.19 0.43
C VAL A 272 14.95 2.76 -0.94
N ASN A 273 15.99 2.23 -1.59
CA ASN A 273 16.36 2.63 -2.94
C ASN A 273 15.30 2.25 -3.97
N ALA A 274 14.67 1.07 -3.82
CA ALA A 274 13.55 0.65 -4.66
C ALA A 274 12.38 1.64 -4.57
N LEU A 275 12.01 2.03 -3.35
CA LEU A 275 10.98 3.06 -3.12
C LEU A 275 11.34 4.39 -3.79
N ILE A 276 12.56 4.87 -3.57
CA ILE A 276 13.00 6.16 -4.13
C ILE A 276 13.02 6.14 -5.65
N GLY A 277 13.56 5.07 -6.24
CA GLY A 277 13.60 4.89 -7.70
C GLY A 277 12.20 4.89 -8.29
N PHE A 278 11.29 4.10 -7.70
CA PHE A 278 9.89 4.05 -8.10
C PHE A 278 9.22 5.42 -8.08
N ILE A 279 9.33 6.16 -6.97
CA ILE A 279 8.72 7.50 -6.84
C ILE A 279 9.27 8.46 -7.90
N LYS A 280 10.57 8.42 -8.17
CA LYS A 280 11.18 9.28 -9.19
C LYS A 280 10.70 8.94 -10.60
N GLU A 281 10.64 7.66 -10.92
CA GLU A 281 10.16 7.17 -12.21
C GLU A 281 8.72 7.63 -12.49
N VAL A 282 7.78 7.31 -11.60
CA VAL A 282 6.35 7.61 -11.82
C VAL A 282 6.06 9.11 -11.84
N LEU A 283 6.78 9.90 -11.03
CA LEU A 283 6.62 11.35 -11.03
C LEU A 283 7.23 12.00 -12.27
N HIS A 284 8.32 11.44 -12.79
CA HIS A 284 8.93 11.91 -14.02
C HIS A 284 8.04 11.63 -15.24
N GLU A 285 7.45 10.44 -15.32
CA GLU A 285 6.47 10.07 -16.35
C GLU A 285 5.25 11.00 -16.32
N ALA A 286 4.65 11.19 -15.15
CA ALA A 286 3.48 12.05 -14.98
C ALA A 286 3.74 13.54 -15.29
N GLU A 287 4.97 14.02 -15.11
CA GLU A 287 5.36 15.39 -15.51
C GLU A 287 5.70 15.50 -16.99
N GLY A 288 6.09 14.39 -17.64
CA GLY A 288 6.28 14.30 -19.09
C GLY A 288 4.96 14.33 -19.84
N GLU A 289 3.99 13.51 -19.43
CA GLU A 289 2.64 13.44 -20.03
C GLU A 289 1.95 14.80 -20.02
N LYS A 290 2.04 15.55 -18.91
CA LYS A 290 1.47 16.90 -18.83
C LYS A 290 2.06 17.89 -19.83
N LYS A 291 3.36 17.82 -20.09
CA LYS A 291 4.02 18.70 -21.08
C LYS A 291 3.59 18.37 -22.50
N GLU A 292 3.37 17.09 -22.79
CA GLU A 292 2.86 16.68 -24.10
C GLU A 292 1.42 17.17 -24.29
N GLU A 293 0.54 17.01 -23.29
CA GLU A 293 -0.83 17.54 -23.31
C GLU A 293 -0.86 19.07 -23.52
N GLU A 294 -0.12 19.84 -22.70
CA GLU A 294 -0.03 21.30 -22.84
C GLU A 294 0.50 21.72 -24.23
N SER A 295 1.47 20.98 -24.80
CA SER A 295 2.03 21.29 -26.12
C SER A 295 1.06 21.05 -27.28
N VAL A 296 0.13 20.11 -27.13
CA VAL A 296 -0.89 19.80 -28.16
C VAL A 296 -2.03 20.80 -28.08
N GLU A 297 -2.38 21.28 -26.89
CA GLU A 297 -3.42 22.31 -26.69
C GLU A 297 -2.98 23.69 -27.20
N ASP A 298 -1.68 24.03 -27.13
CA ASP A 298 -1.12 25.29 -27.63
C ASP A 298 -0.94 25.32 -29.17
N MET A 299 -1.19 24.21 -29.87
CA MET A 299 -1.28 24.18 -31.33
C MET A 299 -2.67 24.64 -31.79
N ASP A 300 -2.97 25.93 -31.62
CA ASP A 300 -4.08 26.59 -32.31
C ASP A 300 -3.88 26.44 -33.82
N VAL A 301 -4.67 25.56 -34.44
CA VAL A 301 -4.67 25.32 -35.88
C VAL A 301 -5.26 26.55 -36.56
N PRO A 302 -4.48 27.29 -37.39
CA PRO A 302 -5.07 28.38 -38.15
C PRO A 302 -5.96 27.78 -39.25
N PHE A 303 -7.27 28.01 -39.12
CA PHE A 303 -8.25 27.80 -40.19
C PHE A 303 -8.06 28.83 -41.32
#